data_AF-A0A1I1ZNE4-F1
#
_entry.id   AF-A0A1I1ZNE4-F1
#
_cell.length_a   1.000
_cell.length_b   1.000
_cell.length_c   1.000
_cell.angle_alpha   90.00
_cell.angle_beta   90.00
_cell.angle_gamma   90.00
#
_symmetry.space_group_name_H-M   'P 1'
#
loop_
_entity.id
_entity.type
_entity.pdbx_description
1 polymer ?
#
loop_
_entity_poly.entity_id
_entity_poly.type
_entity_poly.pdbx_seq_one_letter_code
_entity_poly.pdbx_strand_id
1 'polypeptide(L)'
;MMAPATRLDTGQRYTQVRKQRTKADYAEFMHELVTTYYTDVEHIDLVQDNLNTHKYGSFYEHLPLAQARLLIHKLAFHYTPKLGSWLNAAEIEFSALARQCLDRRIGSLEELERQVSLWVSEPTSVL
;
A
#
# COMPACT_ATOMS: atom_id res chain seq x y z
N MET A 1 -1.40 -6.82 10.26
CA MET A 1 -1.21 -5.51 9.61
C MET A 1 -1.54 -5.63 8.14
N MET A 2 -2.10 -4.59 7.52
CA MET A 2 -2.30 -4.56 6.08
C MET A 2 -1.60 -3.34 5.49
N ALA A 3 -1.03 -3.46 4.30
CA ALA A 3 -0.48 -2.36 3.52
C ALA A 3 -1.28 -2.21 2.23
N PRO A 4 -2.24 -1.26 2.16
CA PRO A 4 -2.99 -0.98 0.94
C PRO A 4 -2.29 0.07 0.08
N ALA A 5 -2.40 -0.08 -1.23
CA ALA A 5 -2.16 0.96 -2.23
C ALA A 5 -3.30 0.93 -3.25
N THR A 6 -3.71 2.11 -3.71
CA THR A 6 -4.82 2.23 -4.67
C THR A 6 -4.38 3.07 -5.85
N ARG A 7 -4.66 2.58 -7.06
CA ARG A 7 -4.49 3.33 -8.29
C ARG A 7 -5.67 4.28 -8.46
N LEU A 8 -5.41 5.59 -8.55
CA LEU A 8 -6.44 6.62 -8.41
C LEU A 8 -7.41 6.72 -9.60
N ASP A 9 -6.98 6.36 -10.81
CA ASP A 9 -7.79 6.45 -12.04
C ASP A 9 -8.75 5.27 -12.20
N THR A 10 -8.35 4.06 -11.79
CA THR A 10 -9.14 2.84 -11.95
C THR A 10 -9.78 2.36 -10.66
N GLY A 11 -9.35 2.86 -9.50
CA GLY A 11 -9.73 2.31 -8.20
C GLY A 11 -9.14 0.92 -7.94
N GLN A 12 -8.16 0.47 -8.74
CA GLN A 12 -7.50 -0.82 -8.53
C GLN A 12 -6.76 -0.81 -7.20
N ARG A 13 -7.07 -1.78 -6.35
CA ARG A 13 -6.49 -1.93 -5.01
C ARG A 13 -5.41 -3.01 -5.03
N TYR A 14 -4.37 -2.79 -4.23
CA TYR A 14 -3.27 -3.70 -3.98
C TYR A 14 -3.09 -3.80 -2.48
N THR A 15 -2.99 -5.02 -1.94
CA THR A 15 -2.87 -5.22 -0.50
C THR A 15 -1.90 -6.33 -0.18
N GLN A 16 -1.18 -6.19 0.94
CA GLN A 16 -0.49 -7.30 1.58
C GLN A 16 -0.89 -7.39 3.04
N VAL A 17 -1.08 -8.62 3.52
CA VAL A 17 -1.29 -8.92 4.94
C VAL A 17 0.04 -9.37 5.56
N ARG A 18 0.47 -8.67 6.60
CA ARG A 18 1.73 -8.91 7.32
C ARG A 18 1.48 -9.02 8.82
N LYS A 19 2.35 -9.69 9.57
CA LYS A 19 2.23 -9.79 11.03
C LYS A 19 2.40 -8.42 11.70
N GLN A 20 3.31 -7.61 11.20
CA GLN A 20 3.63 -6.27 11.72
C GLN A 20 3.79 -5.28 10.55
N ARG A 21 3.98 -3.99 10.86
CA ARG A 21 4.40 -2.96 9.89
C ARG A 21 5.75 -2.47 10.30
N THR A 22 6.75 -2.82 9.51
CA THR A 22 8.11 -2.35 9.63
C THR A 22 8.49 -1.53 8.39
N LYS A 23 9.64 -0.85 8.47
CA LYS A 23 10.24 -0.23 7.29
C LYS A 23 10.60 -1.25 6.21
N ALA A 24 10.99 -2.46 6.62
CA ALA A 24 11.29 -3.56 5.70
C ALA A 24 10.03 -4.00 4.95
N ASP A 25 8.92 -4.21 5.66
CA ASP A 25 7.62 -4.55 5.03
C ASP A 25 7.21 -3.48 4.01
N TYR A 26 7.38 -2.20 4.34
CA TYR A 26 7.09 -1.10 3.42
C TYR A 26 7.99 -1.13 2.18
N ALA A 27 9.30 -1.29 2.35
CA ALA A 27 10.25 -1.32 1.25
C ALA A 27 10.00 -2.51 0.31
N GLU A 28 9.78 -3.70 0.86
CA GLU A 28 9.46 -4.91 0.11
C GLU A 28 8.12 -4.78 -0.65
N PHE A 29 7.09 -4.26 0.02
CA PHE A 29 5.79 -4.00 -0.63
C PHE A 29 5.91 -3.05 -1.81
N MET A 30 6.62 -1.93 -1.64
CA MET A 30 6.80 -0.96 -2.72
C MET A 30 7.61 -1.54 -3.88
N HIS A 31 8.64 -2.34 -3.59
CA HIS A 31 9.41 -3.06 -4.61
C HIS A 31 8.50 -3.98 -5.42
N GLU A 32 7.79 -4.89 -4.75
CA GLU A 32 6.89 -5.85 -5.39
C GLU A 32 5.79 -5.15 -6.20
N LEU A 33 5.17 -4.11 -5.65
CA LEU A 33 4.13 -3.32 -6.33
C LEU A 33 4.66 -2.75 -7.65
N VAL A 34 5.81 -2.08 -7.61
CA VAL A 34 6.39 -1.42 -8.78
C VAL A 34 6.88 -2.43 -9.82
N THR A 35 7.53 -3.51 -9.40
CA THR A 35 8.10 -4.50 -10.34
C THR A 35 7.06 -5.50 -10.87
N THR A 36 5.87 -5.55 -10.28
CA THR A 36 4.79 -6.46 -10.73
C THR A 36 3.77 -5.74 -11.59
N TYR A 37 3.32 -4.55 -11.17
CA TYR A 37 2.18 -3.87 -11.79
C TYR A 37 2.56 -2.60 -12.55
N TYR A 38 3.75 -2.07 -12.34
CA TYR A 38 4.22 -0.81 -12.93
C TYR A 38 5.60 -0.96 -13.60
N THR A 39 5.88 -2.14 -14.14
CA THR A 39 7.16 -2.48 -14.78
C THR A 39 7.51 -1.53 -15.92
N ASP A 40 6.52 -1.21 -16.76
CA ASP A 40 6.67 -0.36 -17.94
C ASP A 40 6.45 1.13 -17.66
N VAL A 41 6.18 1.50 -16.40
CA VAL A 41 5.95 2.89 -16.01
C VAL A 41 7.25 3.53 -15.54
N GLU A 42 7.67 4.60 -16.21
CA GLU A 42 8.91 5.32 -15.90
C GLU A 42 8.79 6.21 -14.65
N HIS A 43 7.61 6.80 -14.43
CA HIS A 43 7.36 7.75 -13.33
C HIS A 43 6.02 7.49 -12.65
N ILE A 44 6.02 7.47 -11.32
CA ILE A 44 4.87 7.21 -10.46
C ILE A 44 4.84 8.27 -9.36
N ASP A 45 3.81 9.11 -9.37
CA ASP A 45 3.51 10.00 -8.25
C ASP A 45 2.83 9.23 -7.12
N LEU A 46 3.55 9.01 -6.03
CA LEU A 46 3.08 8.29 -4.85
C LEU A 46 2.61 9.27 -3.79
N VAL A 47 1.30 9.32 -3.58
CA VAL A 47 0.69 10.05 -2.46
C VAL A 47 0.59 9.14 -1.24
N GLN A 48 1.16 9.53 -0.10
CA GLN A 48 1.16 8.73 1.14
C GLN A 48 1.12 9.60 2.40
N ASP A 49 0.80 9.01 3.55
CA ASP A 49 0.83 9.70 4.83
C ASP A 49 2.27 9.94 5.34
N ASN A 50 2.42 10.86 6.30
CA ASN A 50 3.72 11.25 6.85
C ASN A 50 4.18 10.30 7.97
N LEU A 51 4.26 9.00 7.66
CA LEU A 51 4.75 7.99 8.58
C LEU A 51 6.28 7.93 8.57
N ASN A 52 6.89 7.58 9.70
CA ASN A 52 8.35 7.49 9.82
C ASN A 52 8.99 6.44 8.88
N THR A 53 8.22 5.46 8.40
CA THR A 53 8.63 4.43 7.44
C THR A 53 8.52 4.89 5.98
N HIS A 54 7.75 5.94 5.69
CA HIS A 54 7.47 6.42 4.34
C HIS A 54 8.55 7.37 3.87
N LYS A 55 9.77 6.86 3.72
CA LYS A 55 10.95 7.67 3.33
C LYS A 55 11.81 6.87 2.37
N TYR A 56 12.46 7.54 1.43
CA TYR A 56 13.42 6.90 0.53
C TYR A 56 14.54 6.16 1.26
N GLY A 57 14.95 6.64 2.44
CA GLY A 57 15.94 5.96 3.28
C GLY A 57 15.55 4.52 3.65
N SER A 58 14.25 4.23 3.78
CA SER A 58 13.77 2.87 4.07
C SER A 58 14.07 1.89 2.95
N PHE A 59 14.15 2.34 1.69
CA PHE A 59 14.54 1.48 0.57
C PHE A 59 16.01 1.09 0.66
N TYR A 60 16.91 2.03 0.93
CA TYR A 60 18.34 1.73 1.09
C TYR A 60 18.64 0.90 2.33
N GLU A 61 17.84 1.05 3.39
CA GLU A 61 18.00 0.31 4.65
C GLU A 61 17.62 -1.17 4.51
N HIS A 62 16.68 -1.50 3.61
CA HIS A 62 16.05 -2.83 3.58
C HIS A 62 16.04 -3.54 2.22
N LEU A 63 16.49 -2.89 1.14
CA LEU A 63 16.58 -3.51 -0.19
C LEU A 63 18.03 -3.53 -0.70
N PRO A 64 18.38 -4.51 -1.55
CA PRO A 64 19.59 -4.42 -2.36
C PRO A 64 19.69 -3.09 -3.11
N LEU A 65 20.91 -2.57 -3.25
CA LEU A 65 21.17 -1.25 -3.83
C LEU A 65 20.50 -1.03 -5.20
N ALA A 66 20.50 -2.06 -6.06
CA ALA A 66 19.90 -1.97 -7.38
C ALA A 66 18.36 -1.79 -7.31
N GLN A 67 17.71 -2.49 -6.39
CA GLN A 67 16.26 -2.41 -6.17
C GLN A 67 15.87 -1.06 -5.55
N ALA A 68 16.63 -0.61 -4.55
CA ALA A 68 16.44 0.72 -3.96
C ALA A 68 16.61 1.82 -5.01
N ARG A 69 17.64 1.72 -5.86
CA ARG A 69 17.86 2.64 -6.98
C ARG A 69 16.70 2.64 -7.96
N LEU A 70 16.20 1.48 -8.37
CA LEU A 70 15.04 1.39 -9.26
C LEU A 70 13.84 2.16 -8.68
N LEU A 71 13.55 1.97 -7.39
CA LEU A 71 12.42 2.63 -6.74
C LEU A 71 12.58 4.14 -6.65
N ILE A 72 13.75 4.65 -6.25
CA ILE A 72 13.94 6.11 -6.13
C ILE A 72 13.91 6.84 -7.48
N HIS A 73 14.21 6.14 -8.59
CA HIS A 73 14.13 6.74 -9.93
C HIS A 73 12.69 6.79 -10.45
N LYS A 74 11.86 5.81 -10.08
CA LYS A 74 10.47 5.72 -10.53
C LYS A 74 9.49 6.48 -9.64
N LEU A 75 9.72 6.56 -8.33
CA LEU A 75 8.74 7.08 -7.36
C LEU A 75 9.03 8.53 -6.96
N ALA A 76 8.07 9.41 -7.20
CA ALA A 76 8.03 10.76 -6.62
C ALA A 76 7.11 10.77 -5.40
N PHE A 77 7.65 11.09 -4.21
CA PHE A 77 6.89 11.06 -2.97
C PHE A 77 6.15 12.39 -2.73
N HIS A 78 4.84 12.29 -2.58
CA HIS A 78 3.96 13.37 -2.15
C HIS A 78 3.33 12.99 -0.81
N TYR A 79 3.46 13.85 0.19
CA TYR A 79 2.92 13.57 1.52
C TYR A 79 1.59 14.28 1.74
N THR A 80 0.63 13.60 2.35
CA THR A 80 -0.59 14.26 2.83
C THR A 80 -0.21 15.34 3.87
N PRO A 81 -0.89 16.50 3.89
CA PRO A 81 -0.64 17.54 4.89
C PRO A 81 -0.73 16.99 6.32
N LYS A 82 0.10 17.54 7.21
CA LYS A 82 -0.03 17.26 8.65
C LYS A 82 -1.43 17.65 9.10
N LEU A 83 -2.11 16.77 9.85
CA LEU A 83 -3.51 16.90 10.27
C LEU A 83 -4.56 16.81 9.15
N GLY A 84 -4.15 16.46 7.92
CA GLY A 84 -5.04 16.28 6.76
C GLY A 84 -5.48 14.83 6.54
N SER A 85 -5.76 14.07 7.60
CA SER A 85 -6.08 12.64 7.48
C SER A 85 -7.33 12.36 6.64
N TRP A 86 -8.25 13.33 6.55
CA TRP A 86 -9.43 13.26 5.68
C TRP A 86 -9.11 13.20 4.17
N LEU A 87 -7.89 13.58 3.75
CA LEU A 87 -7.39 13.43 2.38
C LEU A 87 -6.65 12.11 2.16
N ASN A 88 -6.47 11.29 3.21
CA ASN A 88 -5.71 10.06 3.11
C ASN A 88 -6.56 8.95 2.49
N ALA A 89 -6.37 8.72 1.18
CA ALA A 89 -7.08 7.66 0.46
C ALA A 89 -6.90 6.28 1.11
N ALA A 90 -5.72 6.00 1.69
CA ALA A 90 -5.51 4.74 2.41
C ALA A 90 -6.44 4.60 3.62
N GLU A 91 -6.70 5.67 4.39
CA GLU A 91 -7.63 5.64 5.53
C GLU A 91 -9.09 5.41 5.09
N ILE A 92 -9.49 5.99 3.95
CA ILE A 92 -10.82 5.78 3.36
C ILE A 92 -10.99 4.29 2.98
N GLU A 93 -10.00 3.72 2.29
CA GLU A 93 -9.99 2.30 1.93
C GLU A 93 -9.98 1.38 3.15
N PHE A 94 -9.19 1.71 4.17
CA PHE A 94 -9.19 0.97 5.44
C PHE A 94 -10.57 1.00 6.10
N SER A 95 -11.26 2.15 6.09
CA SER A 95 -12.62 2.26 6.62
C SER A 95 -13.61 1.40 5.83
N ALA A 96 -13.50 1.38 4.50
CA ALA A 96 -14.33 0.53 3.64
C ALA A 96 -14.08 -0.96 3.92
N LEU A 97 -12.83 -1.40 3.93
CA LEU A 97 -12.45 -2.77 4.27
C LEU A 97 -12.95 -3.18 5.66
N ALA A 98 -12.76 -2.31 6.66
CA ALA A 98 -13.19 -2.59 8.03
C ALA A 98 -14.69 -2.87 8.12
N ARG A 99 -15.50 -2.10 7.37
CA ARG A 99 -16.97 -2.25 7.34
C ARG A 99 -17.45 -3.40 6.48
N GLN A 100 -16.76 -3.70 5.38
CA GLN A 100 -17.22 -4.65 4.37
C GLN A 100 -16.65 -6.07 4.56
N CYS A 101 -15.50 -6.20 5.21
CA CYS A 101 -14.74 -7.46 5.28
C CYS A 101 -14.31 -7.83 6.70
N LEU A 102 -14.03 -6.85 7.58
CA LEU A 102 -13.47 -7.09 8.92
C LEU A 102 -14.46 -6.78 10.06
N ASP A 103 -15.77 -6.83 9.77
CA ASP A 103 -16.85 -6.58 10.73
C ASP A 103 -17.05 -7.73 11.75
N ARG A 104 -16.25 -8.79 11.63
CA ARG A 104 -16.27 -9.99 12.47
C ARG A 104 -14.87 -10.38 12.94
N ARG A 105 -14.81 -11.21 13.99
CA ARG A 105 -13.55 -11.78 14.48
C ARG A 105 -12.96 -12.77 13.46
N ILE A 106 -11.71 -12.55 13.07
CA ILE A 106 -10.93 -13.45 12.24
C ILE A 106 -9.86 -14.13 13.11
N GLY A 107 -9.84 -15.46 13.09
CA GLY A 107 -9.06 -16.27 14.03
C GLY A 107 -7.63 -16.57 13.61
N SER A 108 -7.26 -16.34 12.35
CA SER A 108 -5.94 -16.63 11.81
C SER A 108 -5.50 -15.62 10.77
N LEU A 109 -4.19 -15.53 10.54
CA LEU A 109 -3.64 -14.60 9.55
C LEU A 109 -3.99 -15.05 8.12
N GLU A 110 -4.04 -16.36 7.90
CA GLU A 110 -4.36 -16.99 6.63
C GLU A 110 -5.80 -16.69 6.22
N GLU A 111 -6.75 -16.76 7.16
CA GLU A 111 -8.14 -16.38 6.89
C GLU A 111 -8.27 -14.88 6.65
N LEU A 112 -7.49 -14.05 7.35
CA LEU A 112 -7.47 -12.60 7.11
C LEU A 112 -6.99 -12.29 5.70
N GLU A 113 -5.88 -12.89 5.28
CA GLU A 113 -5.33 -12.75 3.93
C GLU A 113 -6.32 -13.19 2.85
N ARG A 114 -6.97 -14.33 3.05
CA ARG A 114 -7.99 -14.83 2.13
C ARG A 114 -9.17 -13.86 1.99
N GLN A 115 -9.70 -13.35 3.10
CA GLN A 115 -10.85 -12.44 3.11
C GLN A 115 -10.50 -11.10 2.44
N VAL A 116 -9.34 -10.53 2.77
CA VAL A 116 -8.84 -9.30 2.15
C VAL A 116 -8.64 -9.49 0.65
N SER A 117 -8.06 -10.62 0.23
CA SER A 117 -7.84 -10.90 -1.20
C SER A 117 -9.14 -10.98 -1.99
N LEU A 118 -10.18 -11.61 -1.41
CA LEU A 118 -11.51 -11.64 -2.01
C LEU A 118 -12.09 -10.22 -2.14
N TRP A 119 -12.03 -9.44 -1.07
CA TRP A 119 -12.53 -8.06 -1.07
C TRP A 119 -11.82 -7.17 -2.10
N VAL A 120 -10.50 -7.32 -2.28
CA VAL A 120 -9.72 -6.58 -3.28
C VAL A 120 -10.14 -6.95 -4.71
N SER A 121 -10.47 -8.22 -4.94
CA SER A 121 -10.90 -8.71 -6.25
C SER A 121 -12.30 -8.26 -6.65
N GLU A 122 -13.12 -7.84 -5.68
CA GLU A 122 -14.42 -7.24 -5.98
C GLU A 122 -14.21 -5.85 -6.60
N PRO A 123 -14.90 -5.50 -7.70
CA PRO A 123 -14.84 -4.14 -8.21
C PRO A 123 -15.43 -3.18 -7.18
N THR A 124 -14.74 -2.08 -6.90
CA THR A 124 -15.35 -0.97 -6.19
C THR A 124 -16.54 -0.50 -7.02
N SER A 125 -17.76 -0.78 -6.55
CA SER A 125 -18.97 -0.28 -7.18
C SER A 125 -18.98 1.24 -6.98
N VAL A 126 -18.44 1.96 -7.95
CA VAL A 126 -18.68 3.39 -8.07
C VAL A 126 -20.17 3.56 -8.28
N LEU A 127 -20.84 4.21 -7.31
CA LEU A 127 -22.17 4.76 -7.52
C LEU A 127 -22.15 5.77 -8.67
#